data_AF-A0A455UB10-F1
#
_entry.id   AF-A0A455UB10-F1
#
_cell.length_a   1.000
_cell.length_b   1.000
_cell.length_c   1.000
_cell.angle_alpha   90.00
_cell.angle_beta   90.00
_cell.angle_gamma   90.00
#
_symmetry.space_group_name_H-M   'P 1'
#
loop_
_entity.id
_entity.type
_entity.pdbx_description
1 polymer ?
#
loop_
_entity_poly.entity_id
_entity_poly.type
_entity_poly.pdbx_seq_one_letter_code
_entity_poly.pdbx_strand_id
1 'polypeptide(L)'
;MPLTLWLSLAAICAMGAMSPGPSLALVLRHTLGGGRFNGVTAAIFHTLGVGFYALLTVWGLGALIAGFPLLFQLITWSGAAYLAWLGVKALRAGRAGAFQPDAIVTNRGRLLKRACWLRLVTLS
;
A
#
# COMPACT_ATOMS: atom_id res chain seq x y z
N MET A 1 17.28 -24.31 -21.17
CA MET A 1 16.76 -23.75 -19.90
C MET A 1 15.64 -22.76 -20.21
N PRO A 2 14.33 -23.12 -20.23
CA PRO A 2 13.38 -21.98 -20.17
C PRO A 2 12.04 -22.18 -19.43
N LEU A 3 11.18 -23.14 -19.78
CA LEU A 3 9.77 -23.09 -19.35
C LEU A 3 9.57 -23.20 -17.83
N THR A 4 10.34 -24.05 -17.16
CA THR A 4 10.21 -24.29 -15.71
C THR A 4 10.49 -23.02 -14.89
N LEU A 5 11.38 -22.15 -15.38
CA LEU A 5 11.73 -20.88 -14.74
C LEU A 5 10.61 -19.84 -14.93
N TRP A 6 10.04 -19.78 -16.13
CA TRP A 6 8.88 -18.94 -16.40
C TRP A 6 7.64 -19.40 -15.61
N LEU A 7 7.39 -20.71 -15.53
CA LEU A 7 6.27 -21.25 -14.74
C LEU A 7 6.45 -21.00 -13.24
N SER A 8 7.65 -21.21 -12.69
CA SER A 8 7.90 -20.97 -11.27
C SER A 8 7.82 -19.49 -10.90
N LEU A 9 8.35 -18.60 -11.75
CA LEU A 9 8.19 -17.15 -11.58
C LEU A 9 6.72 -16.71 -11.67
N ALA A 10 5.99 -17.21 -12.66
CA ALA A 10 4.56 -16.95 -12.80
C ALA A 10 3.75 -17.43 -11.59
N ALA A 11 4.06 -18.62 -11.06
CA ALA A 11 3.41 -19.17 -9.88
C ALA A 11 3.67 -18.32 -8.62
N ILE A 12 4.91 -17.90 -8.39
CA ILE A 12 5.27 -17.04 -7.25
C ILE A 12 4.58 -15.68 -7.37
N CYS A 13 4.58 -15.06 -8.56
CA CYS A 13 3.88 -13.81 -8.81
C CYS A 13 2.36 -13.94 -8.62
N ALA A 14 1.77 -15.04 -9.10
CA ALA A 14 0.34 -15.30 -8.93
C ALA A 14 -0.04 -15.44 -7.45
N MET A 15 0.73 -16.23 -6.67
CA MET A 15 0.53 -16.35 -5.23
C MET A 15 0.67 -15.01 -4.50
N GLY A 16 1.65 -14.18 -4.90
CA GLY A 16 1.82 -12.83 -4.35
C GLY A 16 0.66 -11.89 -4.68
N ALA A 17 0.16 -11.93 -5.92
CA ALA A 17 -0.95 -11.09 -6.38
C ALA A 17 -2.31 -11.49 -5.79
N MET A 18 -2.50 -12.77 -5.46
CA MET A 18 -3.72 -13.27 -4.83
C MET A 18 -3.91 -12.78 -3.39
N SER A 19 -2.86 -12.28 -2.74
CA SER A 19 -3.00 -11.63 -1.44
C SER A 19 -3.65 -10.26 -1.67
N PRO A 20 -4.93 -10.02 -1.31
CA PRO A 20 -5.57 -8.72 -1.49
C PRO A 20 -4.80 -7.72 -0.64
N GLY A 21 -3.82 -7.07 -1.26
CA GLY A 21 -2.85 -6.28 -0.56
C GLY A 21 -3.52 -5.07 0.08
N PRO A 22 -2.95 -4.51 1.15
CA PRO A 22 -3.47 -3.32 1.81
C PRO A 22 -3.66 -2.15 0.84
N SER A 23 -2.81 -2.01 -0.19
CA SER A 23 -2.96 -1.01 -1.25
C SER A 23 -4.23 -1.21 -2.10
N LEU A 24 -4.47 -2.43 -2.61
CA LEU A 24 -5.62 -2.71 -3.46
C LEU A 24 -6.94 -2.63 -2.67
N ALA A 25 -6.93 -3.08 -1.41
CA ALA A 25 -8.07 -2.95 -0.49
C ALA A 25 -8.42 -1.47 -0.21
N LEU A 26 -7.41 -0.60 -0.08
CA LEU A 26 -7.60 0.83 0.14
C LEU A 26 -8.24 1.50 -1.09
N VAL A 27 -7.71 1.22 -2.29
CA VAL A 27 -8.25 1.76 -3.56
C VAL A 27 -9.70 1.30 -3.78
N LEU A 28 -10.00 0.03 -3.51
CA LEU A 28 -11.36 -0.50 -3.62
C LEU A 28 -12.33 0.23 -2.68
N ARG A 29 -11.95 0.49 -1.42
CA ARG A 29 -12.81 1.21 -0.46
C ARG A 29 -13.00 2.67 -0.81
N HIS A 30 -11.97 3.36 -1.31
CA HIS A 30 -12.11 4.75 -1.79
C HIS A 30 -13.01 4.83 -3.03
N THR A 31 -12.93 3.82 -3.91
CA THR A 31 -13.78 3.74 -5.11
C THR A 31 -15.24 3.44 -4.76
N LEU A 32 -15.48 2.56 -3.79
CA LEU A 32 -16.82 2.18 -3.33
C LEU A 32 -17.48 3.22 -2.41
N GLY A 33 -16.71 3.95 -1.60
CA GLY A 33 -17.25 4.88 -0.58
C GLY A 33 -17.35 6.35 -1.00
N GLY A 34 -16.59 6.80 -2.01
CA GLY A 34 -16.49 8.22 -2.39
C GLY A 34 -17.07 8.58 -3.77
N GLY A 35 -17.60 7.61 -4.51
CA GLY A 35 -18.02 7.75 -5.90
C GLY A 35 -16.87 7.56 -6.90
N ARG A 36 -17.22 7.28 -8.16
CA ARG A 36 -16.27 6.88 -9.22
C ARG A 36 -15.17 7.92 -9.49
N PHE A 37 -15.49 9.20 -9.33
CA PHE A 37 -14.55 10.30 -9.59
C PHE A 37 -13.46 10.42 -8.52
N ASN A 38 -13.82 10.28 -7.24
CA ASN A 38 -12.85 10.33 -6.13
C ASN A 38 -11.96 9.07 -6.09
N GLY A 39 -12.47 7.92 -6.55
CA GLY A 39 -11.67 6.72 -6.74
C GLY A 39 -10.63 6.88 -7.84
N VAL A 40 -11.00 7.46 -8.98
CA VAL A 40 -10.09 7.65 -10.13
C VAL A 40 -8.98 8.65 -9.80
N THR A 41 -9.30 9.78 -9.17
CA THR A 41 -8.26 10.76 -8.79
C THR A 41 -7.30 10.17 -7.77
N ALA A 42 -7.79 9.49 -6.72
CA ALA A 42 -6.95 8.81 -5.75
C ALA A 42 -6.07 7.73 -6.40
N ALA A 43 -6.61 6.96 -7.34
CA ALA A 43 -5.85 5.94 -8.07
C ALA A 43 -4.72 6.55 -8.92
N ILE A 44 -4.97 7.66 -9.62
CA ILE A 44 -3.97 8.33 -10.46
C ILE A 44 -2.80 8.86 -9.62
N PHE A 45 -3.08 9.54 -8.50
CA PHE A 45 -2.01 10.02 -7.62
C PHE A 45 -1.26 8.86 -6.95
N HIS A 46 -1.96 7.77 -6.62
CA HIS A 46 -1.34 6.59 -6.03
C HIS A 46 -0.39 5.89 -7.02
N THR A 47 -0.81 5.67 -8.27
CA THR A 47 0.05 5.04 -9.29
C THR A 47 1.20 5.95 -9.71
N LEU A 48 1.00 7.26 -9.82
CA LEU A 48 2.09 8.22 -10.07
C LEU A 48 3.11 8.23 -8.94
N GLY A 49 2.66 8.28 -7.69
CA GLY A 49 3.55 8.28 -6.52
C GLY A 49 4.35 6.98 -6.41
N VAL A 50 3.68 5.83 -6.55
CA VAL A 50 4.34 4.51 -6.53
C VAL A 50 5.29 4.36 -7.73
N GLY A 51 4.90 4.82 -8.92
CA GLY A 51 5.74 4.78 -10.12
C GLY A 51 7.00 5.63 -9.98
N PHE A 52 6.86 6.87 -9.49
CA PHE A 52 8.00 7.74 -9.24
C PHE A 52 8.93 7.15 -8.18
N TYR A 53 8.39 6.66 -7.07
CA TYR A 53 9.15 5.98 -6.03
C TYR A 53 9.90 4.75 -6.56
N ALA A 54 9.25 3.93 -7.40
CA ALA A 54 9.87 2.77 -8.02
C ALA A 54 11.02 3.15 -8.96
N LEU A 55 10.85 4.20 -9.77
CA LEU A 55 11.92 4.74 -10.62
C LEU A 55 13.11 5.22 -9.79
N LEU A 56 12.86 6.03 -8.75
CA LEU A 56 13.91 6.50 -7.83
C LEU A 56 14.62 5.33 -7.16
N THR A 57 13.86 4.32 -6.74
CA THR A 57 14.41 3.12 -6.12
C THR A 57 15.31 2.38 -7.10
N VAL A 58 14.86 2.05 -8.31
CA VAL A 58 15.67 1.32 -9.30
C VAL A 58 16.96 2.08 -9.62
N TRP A 59 16.85 3.40 -9.79
CA TRP A 59 18.02 4.24 -10.09
C TRP A 59 19.01 4.31 -8.91
N GLY A 60 18.49 4.49 -7.69
CA GLY A 60 19.31 4.58 -6.47
C GLY A 60 19.89 3.23 -6.00
N LEU A 61 19.10 2.16 -6.05
CA LEU A 61 19.56 0.81 -5.69
C LEU A 61 20.64 0.32 -6.65
N GLY A 62 20.53 0.64 -7.94
CA GLY A 62 21.55 0.28 -8.93
C GLY A 62 22.93 0.84 -8.58
N ALA A 63 22.99 2.10 -8.12
CA ALA A 63 24.23 2.71 -7.66
C ALA A 63 24.74 2.10 -6.33
N LEU A 64 23.83 1.73 -5.42
CA LEU A 64 24.18 1.19 -4.11
C LEU A 64 24.73 -0.25 -4.18
N ILE A 65 24.17 -1.08 -5.06
CA ILE A 65 24.58 -2.48 -5.25
C ILE A 65 26.02 -2.56 -5.79
N ALA A 66 26.44 -1.60 -6.64
CA ALA A 66 27.79 -1.56 -7.20
C ALA A 66 28.88 -1.24 -6.15
N GLY A 67 28.52 -0.55 -5.07
CA GLY A 67 29.48 -0.14 -4.02
C GLY A 67 29.64 -1.14 -2.88
N PHE A 68 28.55 -1.77 -2.42
CA PHE A 68 28.57 -2.56 -1.17
C PHE A 68 27.73 -3.86 -1.24
N PRO A 69 28.33 -5.01 -1.62
CA PRO A 69 27.60 -6.28 -1.74
C PRO A 69 27.10 -6.82 -0.39
N LEU A 70 27.80 -6.52 0.73
CA LEU A 70 27.36 -6.93 2.08
C LEU A 70 26.05 -6.23 2.50
N LEU A 71 25.89 -4.96 2.13
CA LEU A 71 24.69 -4.19 2.48
C LEU A 71 23.45 -4.73 1.77
N PHE A 72 23.61 -5.13 0.50
CA PHE A 72 22.55 -5.78 -0.28
C PHE A 72 22.13 -7.12 0.33
N GLN A 73 23.08 -7.94 0.80
CA GLN A 73 22.76 -9.19 1.48
C GLN A 73 21.99 -8.95 2.79
N LEU A 74 22.43 -8.02 3.64
CA LEU A 74 21.72 -7.68 4.87
C LEU A 74 20.28 -7.19 4.61
N ILE A 75 20.10 -6.35 3.60
CA ILE A 75 18.77 -5.87 3.19
C ILE A 75 17.91 -7.03 2.66
N THR A 76 18.47 -7.95 1.88
CA THR A 76 17.75 -9.10 1.36
C THR A 76 17.29 -10.04 2.49
N TRP A 77 18.18 -10.36 3.42
CA TRP A 77 17.86 -11.22 4.57
C TRP A 77 16.87 -10.57 5.54
N SER A 78 17.02 -9.27 5.81
CA SER A 78 16.04 -8.53 6.62
C SER A 78 14.68 -8.41 5.94
N GLY A 79 14.65 -8.19 4.63
CA GLY A 79 13.42 -8.20 3.83
C GLY A 79 12.71 -9.55 3.85
N ALA A 80 13.46 -10.65 3.70
CA ALA A 80 12.93 -12.01 3.80
C ALA A 80 12.36 -12.30 5.21
N ALA A 81 13.08 -11.91 6.26
CA ALA A 81 12.62 -12.06 7.65
C ALA A 81 11.35 -11.24 7.92
N TYR A 82 11.29 -10.00 7.41
CA TYR A 82 10.12 -9.13 7.56
C TYR A 82 8.88 -9.69 6.82
N LEU A 83 9.06 -10.21 5.60
CA LEU A 83 7.99 -10.88 4.86
C LEU A 83 7.51 -12.16 5.56
N ALA A 84 8.43 -12.96 6.11
CA ALA A 84 8.07 -14.13 6.91
C ALA A 84 7.24 -13.73 8.14
N TRP A 85 7.64 -12.67 8.84
CA TRP A 85 6.89 -12.13 9.97
C TRP A 85 5.50 -11.62 9.58
N LEU A 86 5.40 -10.86 8.49
CA LEU A 86 4.12 -10.40 7.94
C LEU A 86 3.23 -11.56 7.52
N GLY A 87 3.79 -12.58 6.88
CA GLY A 87 3.07 -13.80 6.48
C GLY A 87 2.50 -14.54 7.69
N VAL A 88 3.31 -14.76 8.73
CA VAL A 88 2.86 -15.38 9.98
C VAL A 88 1.79 -14.52 10.67
N LYS A 89 1.95 -13.20 10.69
CA LYS A 89 0.96 -12.27 11.24
C LYS A 89 -0.35 -12.33 10.45
N ALA A 90 -0.30 -12.42 9.13
CA ALA A 90 -1.49 -12.54 8.28
C ALA A 90 -2.24 -13.87 8.51
N LEU A 91 -1.51 -14.98 8.69
CA LEU A 91 -2.09 -16.28 9.04
C LEU A 91 -2.70 -16.28 10.46
N ARG A 92 -2.02 -15.66 11.43
CA ARG A 92 -2.50 -15.54 12.82
C ARG A 92 -3.66 -14.56 12.99
N ALA A 93 -3.75 -13.52 12.16
CA ALA A 93 -4.84 -12.53 12.19
C ALA A 93 -6.16 -13.04 11.59
N GLY A 94 -6.27 -14.35 11.34
CA GLY A 94 -7.37 -15.05 10.67
C GLY A 94 -8.72 -14.33 10.71
N ARG A 95 -9.22 -13.94 9.53
CA ARG A 95 -10.56 -13.36 9.21
C ARG A 95 -11.09 -12.17 10.04
N ALA A 96 -10.53 -11.85 11.20
CA ALA A 96 -11.13 -10.94 12.18
C ALA A 96 -10.47 -9.55 12.27
N GLY A 97 -9.38 -9.31 11.55
CA GLY A 97 -8.70 -8.01 11.55
C GLY A 97 -8.35 -7.58 10.14
N ALA A 98 -9.37 -7.25 9.34
CA ALA A 98 -9.14 -6.54 8.08
C ALA A 98 -8.35 -5.27 8.41
N PHE A 99 -7.07 -5.27 8.02
CA PHE A 99 -6.15 -4.15 8.09
C PHE A 99 -6.91 -2.84 7.91
N GLN A 100 -7.00 -2.07 8.99
CA GLN A 100 -7.58 -0.73 9.01
C GLN A 100 -6.39 0.23 9.07
N PRO A 101 -5.65 0.47 7.96
CA PRO A 101 -4.79 1.63 7.90
C PRO A 101 -5.71 2.84 7.94
N ASP A 102 -5.50 3.70 8.93
CA ASP A 102 -6.29 4.90 9.17
C ASP A 102 -6.55 5.63 7.86
N ALA A 103 -7.80 5.59 7.43
CA ALA A 103 -8.23 6.38 6.31
C ALA A 103 -7.98 7.83 6.68
N ILE A 104 -7.13 8.49 5.89
CA ILE A 104 -7.12 9.94 5.70
C ILE A 104 -8.49 10.37 5.14
N VAL A 105 -9.55 10.14 5.92
CA VAL A 105 -10.85 10.76 5.73
C VAL A 105 -10.61 12.21 6.09
N THR A 106 -10.36 13.02 5.05
CA THR A 106 -10.70 14.43 5.07
C THR A 106 -12.15 14.53 5.54
N ASN A 107 -12.29 14.74 6.84
CA ASN A 107 -13.55 14.64 7.55
C ASN A 107 -14.33 15.95 7.35
N ARG A 108 -14.79 16.17 6.12
CA ARG A 108 -15.72 17.28 5.81
C ARG A 108 -16.95 17.23 6.71
N GLY A 109 -17.40 16.04 7.11
CA GLY A 109 -18.54 15.86 8.03
C GLY A 109 -18.33 16.45 9.42
N ARG A 110 -17.13 16.32 10.00
CA ARG A 110 -16.77 16.97 11.28
C ARG A 110 -16.52 18.46 11.11
N LEU A 111 -15.99 18.90 9.97
CA LEU A 111 -15.80 20.33 9.68
C LEU A 111 -17.14 21.06 9.50
N LEU A 112 -18.12 20.45 8.83
CA LEU A 112 -19.48 20.99 8.71
C LEU A 112 -20.22 21.00 10.06
N LYS A 113 -20.10 19.93 10.86
CA LYS A 113 -20.66 19.92 12.23
C LYS A 113 -20.01 20.97 13.12
N ARG A 114 -18.69 21.19 13.01
CA ARG A 114 -17.97 22.25 13.74
C ARG A 114 -18.32 23.65 13.23
N ALA A 115 -18.47 23.85 11.93
CA ALA A 115 -18.89 25.12 11.35
C ALA A 115 -20.34 25.48 11.74
N CYS A 116 -21.24 24.50 11.78
CA CYS A 116 -22.61 24.69 12.25
C CYS A 116 -22.67 25.03 13.75
N TRP A 117 -21.89 24.33 14.58
CA TRP A 117 -21.75 24.63 16.00
C TRP A 117 -21.18 26.03 16.27
N LEU A 118 -20.13 26.43 15.53
CA LEU A 118 -19.52 27.75 15.68
C LEU A 118 -20.47 28.88 15.27
N ARG A 119 -21.34 28.64 14.28
CA ARG A 119 -22.34 29.63 13.82
C ARG A 119 -23.57 29.74 14.74
N LEU A 120 -23.86 28.71 15.54
CA LEU A 120 -24.92 28.74 16.55
C LEU A 120 -24.47 29.42 17.85
N VAL A 121 -23.21 29.25 18.24
CA VAL A 121 -22.65 29.84 19.48
C VAL A 121 -22.30 31.33 19.34
N THR A 122 -22.11 31.84 18.12
CA THR A 122 -21.83 33.28 17.86
C THR A 122 -23.06 34.14 17.61
N LEU A 123 -24.27 33.54 17.63
CA LEU A 123 -25.56 34.22 17.43
C LEU A 123 -26.40 34.30 18.72
N SER A 124 -25.82 33.98 19.88
CA SER A 124 -26.38 34.21 21.23
C SER A 124 -25.56 35.29 21.93
#